data_AF-A0A2V6LCT7-F1
#
_entry.id   AF-A0A2V6LCT7-F1
#
_cell.length_a   1.000
_cell.length_b   1.000
_cell.length_c   1.000
_cell.angle_alpha   90.00
_cell.angle_beta   90.00
_cell.angle_gamma   90.00
#
_symmetry.space_group_name_H-M   'P 1'
#
loop_
_entity.id
_entity.type
_entity.pdbx_description
1 polymer ?
#
loop_
_entity_poly.entity_id
_entity_poly.type
_entity_poly.pdbx_seq_one_letter_code
_entity_poly.pdbx_strand_id
1 'polypeptide(L)'
;MYHEPGRPFTIGKWLGIEFGTELLEAILVVFLLAQTGIASFAGRVGFVLLAGILAALATNVSYWNWYGFPCVYTAGYMFIQIIGFLCVGIVAAFVLGKRGPAA
;
A
#
# COMPACT_ATOMS: atom_id res chain seq x y z
N MET A 1 -14.05 -2.01 -21.96
CA MET A 1 -13.71 -1.50 -20.61
C MET A 1 -14.66 -2.14 -19.62
N TYR A 2 -14.15 -2.93 -18.67
CA TYR A 2 -14.98 -3.77 -17.81
C TYR A 2 -15.56 -2.95 -16.65
N HIS A 3 -16.73 -2.36 -16.87
CA HIS A 3 -17.71 -2.14 -15.82
C HIS A 3 -18.96 -2.88 -16.28
N GLU A 4 -19.48 -3.75 -15.42
CA GLU A 4 -20.76 -4.41 -15.65
C GLU A 4 -21.85 -3.32 -15.67
N PRO A 5 -22.56 -3.11 -16.79
CA PRO A 5 -23.63 -2.13 -16.82
C PRO A 5 -24.69 -2.48 -15.78
N GLY A 6 -25.04 -1.53 -14.91
CA GLY A 6 -26.11 -1.70 -13.92
C GLY A 6 -25.69 -2.18 -12.52
N ARG A 7 -24.39 -2.23 -12.20
CA ARG A 7 -23.94 -2.55 -10.83
C ARG A 7 -24.45 -1.51 -9.82
N PRO A 8 -25.19 -1.90 -8.76
CA PRO A 8 -25.69 -0.96 -7.77
C PRO A 8 -24.52 -0.33 -6.99
N PHE A 9 -24.48 1.01 -6.98
CA PHE A 9 -23.47 1.79 -6.27
C PHE A 9 -23.70 1.68 -4.76
N THR A 10 -22.83 0.92 -4.07
CA THR A 10 -22.94 0.63 -2.63
C THR A 10 -21.72 1.17 -1.89
N ILE A 11 -21.64 2.51 -1.78
CA ILE A 11 -20.46 3.23 -1.27
C ILE A 11 -19.94 2.70 0.08
N GLY A 12 -20.83 2.47 1.05
CA GLY A 12 -20.42 2.01 2.39
C GLY A 12 -19.76 0.63 2.36
N LYS A 13 -20.25 -0.27 1.51
CA LYS A 13 -19.67 -1.60 1.32
C LYS A 13 -18.29 -1.49 0.67
N TRP A 14 -18.17 -0.72 -0.40
CA TRP A 14 -16.90 -0.60 -1.14
C TRP A 14 -15.83 0.10 -0.29
N LEU A 15 -16.19 1.16 0.42
CA LEU A 15 -15.29 1.84 1.33
C LEU A 15 -14.82 0.93 2.48
N GLY A 16 -15.73 0.13 3.05
CA GLY A 16 -15.38 -0.82 4.10
C GLY A 16 -14.44 -1.92 3.61
N ILE A 17 -14.63 -2.43 2.40
CA ILE A 17 -13.74 -3.40 1.77
C ILE A 17 -12.36 -2.77 1.55
N GLU A 18 -12.31 -1.61 0.91
CA GLU A 18 -11.05 -0.92 0.60
C GLU A 18 -10.26 -0.59 1.86
N PHE A 19 -10.93 -0.05 2.88
CA PHE A 19 -10.29 0.21 4.17
C PHE A 19 -9.73 -1.07 4.80
N GLY A 20 -10.51 -2.16 4.79
CA GLY A 20 -10.08 -3.43 5.35
C GLY A 20 -8.89 -4.03 4.62
N THR A 21 -8.85 -3.94 3.29
CA THR A 21 -7.74 -4.44 2.47
C THR A 21 -6.48 -3.60 2.68
N GLU A 22 -6.59 -2.28 2.62
CA GLU A 22 -5.46 -1.35 2.84
C GLU A 22 -4.90 -1.48 4.26
N LEU A 23 -5.77 -1.63 5.27
CA LEU A 23 -5.34 -1.87 6.65
C LEU A 23 -4.60 -3.20 6.80
N LEU A 24 -5.09 -4.25 6.15
CA LEU A 24 -4.42 -5.56 6.17
C LEU A 24 -3.04 -5.48 5.49
N GLU A 25 -2.94 -4.84 4.33
CA GLU A 25 -1.66 -4.60 3.64
C GLU A 25 -0.67 -3.85 4.53
N ALA A 26 -1.13 -2.78 5.20
CA ALA A 26 -0.32 -2.02 6.14
C ALA A 26 0.17 -2.88 7.32
N ILE A 27 -0.70 -3.71 7.91
CA ILE A 27 -0.30 -4.62 8.99
C ILE A 27 0.73 -5.63 8.50
N LEU A 28 0.54 -6.22 7.32
CA LEU A 28 1.45 -7.22 6.76
C LEU A 28 2.83 -6.62 6.48
N VAL A 29 2.92 -5.44 5.86
CA VAL A 29 4.22 -4.81 5.59
C VAL A 29 4.93 -4.38 6.86
N VAL A 30 4.20 -3.90 7.88
CA VAL A 30 4.79 -3.53 9.18
C VAL A 30 5.22 -4.79 9.95
N PHE A 31 4.48 -5.89 9.85
CA PHE A 31 4.88 -7.19 10.38
C PHE A 31 6.19 -7.64 9.74
N LEU A 32 6.30 -7.61 8.41
CA LEU A 32 7.53 -7.95 7.70
C LEU A 32 8.68 -7.04 8.13
N LEU A 33 8.45 -5.72 8.23
CA LEU A 33 9.45 -4.77 8.71
C LEU A 33 9.94 -5.12 10.12
N ALA A 34 9.04 -5.52 11.02
CA ALA A 34 9.39 -5.89 12.39
C ALA A 34 10.26 -7.16 12.48
N GLN A 35 10.25 -8.01 11.45
CA GLN A 35 11.15 -9.17 11.34
C GLN A 35 12.52 -8.82 10.75
N THR A 36 12.72 -7.58 10.31
CA THR A 36 14.03 -7.10 9.82
C THR A 36 14.88 -6.54 10.97
N GLY A 37 16.21 -6.54 10.80
CA GLY A 37 17.14 -5.84 11.68
C GLY A 37 17.25 -4.32 11.41
N ILE A 38 16.31 -3.73 10.68
CA ILE A 38 16.42 -2.33 10.23
C ILE A 38 16.13 -1.38 11.40
N ALA A 39 17.19 -0.75 11.91
CA ALA A 39 17.10 0.18 13.04
C ALA A 39 16.91 1.65 12.62
N SER A 40 17.41 2.06 11.46
CA SER A 40 17.37 3.45 11.03
C SER A 40 15.96 3.88 10.60
N PHE A 41 15.57 5.12 10.94
CA PHE A 41 14.28 5.68 10.54
C PHE A 41 14.11 5.66 9.01
N ALA A 42 15.11 6.16 8.27
CA ALA A 42 15.09 6.17 6.82
C ALA A 42 15.03 4.76 6.22
N GLY A 43 15.70 3.77 6.83
CA GLY A 43 15.63 2.38 6.38
C GLY A 43 14.24 1.79 6.53
N ARG A 44 13.55 2.08 7.64
CA ARG A 44 12.17 1.63 7.89
C ARG A 44 11.18 2.24 6.90
N VAL A 45 11.28 3.55 6.68
CA VAL A 45 10.46 4.25 5.68
C VAL A 45 10.73 3.71 4.28
N GLY A 46 12.01 3.54 3.92
CA GLY A 46 12.42 3.02 2.61
C GLY A 46 11.94 1.60 2.35
N PHE A 47 12.00 0.71 3.35
CA PHE A 47 11.48 -0.65 3.24
C PHE A 47 9.99 -0.67 2.90
N VAL A 48 9.18 0.08 3.64
CA VAL A 48 7.73 0.13 3.43
C VAL A 48 7.39 0.81 2.10
N LEU A 49 8.11 1.88 1.73
CA LEU A 49 7.95 2.55 0.45
C LEU A 49 8.20 1.58 -0.73
N LEU A 50 9.28 0.79 -0.67
CA LEU A 50 9.59 -0.20 -1.70
C LEU A 50 8.53 -1.30 -1.78
N ALA A 51 7.96 -1.72 -0.65
CA ALA A 51 6.84 -2.65 -0.63
C ALA A 51 5.60 -2.06 -1.33
N GLY A 52 5.31 -0.77 -1.11
CA GLY A 52 4.23 -0.06 -1.81
C GLY A 52 4.46 0.03 -3.32
N ILE A 53 5.69 0.29 -3.75
CA ILE A 53 6.06 0.28 -5.18
C ILE A 53 5.87 -1.13 -5.76
N LEU A 54 6.29 -2.17 -5.05
CA LEU A 54 6.12 -3.56 -5.47
C LEU A 54 4.64 -3.92 -5.62
N ALA A 55 3.80 -3.55 -4.64
CA ALA A 55 2.36 -3.77 -4.67
C ALA A 55 1.69 -3.02 -5.84
N ALA A 56 2.06 -1.75 -6.05
CA ALA A 56 1.55 -0.93 -7.14
C ALA A 56 1.91 -1.52 -8.51
N LEU A 57 3.14 -2.02 -8.69
CA LEU A 57 3.57 -2.64 -9.94
C LEU A 57 2.85 -3.97 -10.20
N ALA A 58 2.69 -4.80 -9.17
CA ALA A 58 2.10 -6.14 -9.28
C ALA A 58 0.67 -6.10 -9.85
N THR A 59 -0.10 -5.05 -9.54
CA THR A 59 -1.49 -4.90 -9.96
C THR A 59 -1.62 -4.00 -11.19
N ASN A 60 -1.09 -2.78 -11.12
CA ASN A 60 -1.43 -1.70 -12.05
C ASN A 60 -0.74 -1.84 -13.41
N VAL A 61 0.48 -2.39 -13.46
CA VAL A 61 1.18 -2.63 -14.74
C VAL A 61 0.40 -3.65 -15.57
N SER A 62 -0.08 -4.70 -14.92
CA SER A 62 -0.91 -5.71 -15.58
C SER A 62 -2.22 -5.10 -16.08
N TYR A 63 -2.89 -4.27 -15.27
CA TYR A 63 -4.11 -3.55 -15.65
C TYR A 63 -3.91 -2.65 -16.87
N TRP A 64 -2.82 -1.91 -16.94
CA TRP A 64 -2.50 -1.08 -18.10
C TRP A 64 -2.16 -1.91 -19.34
N ASN A 65 -1.24 -2.89 -19.21
CA ASN A 65 -0.69 -3.62 -20.34
C ASN A 65 -1.66 -4.66 -20.92
N TRP A 66 -2.32 -5.45 -20.06
CA TRP A 66 -3.16 -6.58 -20.48
C TRP A 66 -4.64 -6.24 -20.54
N TYR A 67 -5.11 -5.39 -19.63
CA TYR A 67 -6.55 -5.11 -19.49
C TYR A 67 -6.95 -3.74 -20.10
N GLY A 68 -5.99 -3.01 -20.67
CA GLY A 68 -6.24 -1.78 -21.44
C GLY A 68 -6.71 -0.59 -20.60
N PHE A 69 -6.34 -0.54 -19.32
CA PHE A 69 -6.69 0.59 -18.46
C PHE A 69 -5.97 1.88 -18.92
N PRO A 70 -6.60 3.07 -18.82
CA PRO A 70 -5.99 4.32 -19.28
C PRO A 70 -4.73 4.64 -18.48
N CYS A 71 -3.67 5.08 -19.17
CA CYS A 71 -2.39 5.43 -18.53
C CYS A 71 -2.54 6.42 -17.37
N VAL A 72 -3.35 7.48 -17.55
CA VAL A 72 -3.58 8.50 -16.50
C VAL A 72 -4.29 7.89 -15.28
N TYR A 73 -5.25 6.99 -15.50
CA TYR A 73 -5.93 6.28 -14.43
C TYR A 73 -4.94 5.39 -13.67
N THR A 74 -4.20 4.54 -14.39
CA THR A 74 -3.22 3.63 -13.80
C THR A 74 -2.15 4.38 -13.01
N ALA A 75 -1.57 5.44 -13.58
CA ALA A 75 -0.56 6.26 -12.91
C ALA A 75 -1.11 6.93 -11.63
N GLY A 76 -2.37 7.39 -11.67
CA GLY A 76 -3.04 7.95 -10.49
C GLY A 76 -3.20 6.94 -9.36
N TYR A 77 -3.65 5.72 -9.67
CA TYR A 77 -3.79 4.66 -8.66
C TYR A 77 -2.45 4.21 -8.09
N MET A 78 -1.43 4.05 -8.95
CA MET A 78 -0.07 3.75 -8.48
C MET A 78 0.47 4.84 -7.56
N PHE A 79 0.24 6.12 -7.91
CA PHE A 79 0.66 7.24 -7.07
C PHE A 79 -0.01 7.22 -5.70
N ILE A 80 -1.33 7.04 -5.65
CA ILE A 80 -2.07 6.97 -4.38
C ILE A 80 -1.55 5.83 -3.50
N GLN A 81 -1.34 4.64 -4.07
CA GLN A 81 -0.85 3.48 -3.34
C GLN A 81 0.58 3.72 -2.80
N ILE A 82 1.48 4.25 -3.62
CA ILE A 82 2.87 4.56 -3.20
C ILE A 82 2.88 5.59 -2.07
N ILE A 83 2.05 6.64 -2.15
CA ILE A 83 1.93 7.65 -1.09
C ILE A 83 1.30 7.06 0.17
N GLY A 84 0.31 6.17 0.05
CA GLY A 84 -0.27 5.45 1.17
C GLY A 84 0.80 4.66 1.95
N PHE A 85 1.61 3.88 1.25
CA PHE A 85 2.72 3.13 1.85
C PHE A 85 3.82 4.04 2.40
N LEU A 86 4.09 5.20 1.79
CA LEU A 86 5.00 6.19 2.38
C LEU A 86 4.50 6.65 3.76
N CYS A 87 3.21 6.98 3.88
CA CYS A 87 2.59 7.36 5.15
C CYS A 87 2.66 6.23 6.17
N VAL A 88 2.36 4.98 5.78
CA VAL A 88 2.51 3.79 6.63
C VAL A 88 3.95 3.66 7.11
N GLY A 89 4.94 3.83 6.22
CA GLY A 89 6.36 3.75 6.54
C GLY A 89 6.80 4.76 7.58
N ILE A 90 6.33 6.01 7.45
CA ILE A 90 6.60 7.08 8.43
C ILE A 90 6.01 6.70 9.80
N VAL A 91 4.75 6.28 9.84
CA VAL A 91 4.09 5.87 11.09
C VAL A 91 4.80 4.67 11.72
N ALA A 92 5.12 3.64 10.93
CA ALA A 92 5.81 2.44 11.38
C ALA A 92 7.20 2.76 11.94
N ALA A 93 7.95 3.65 11.28
CA ALA A 93 9.26 4.08 11.73
C ALA A 93 9.21 4.77 13.11
N PHE A 94 8.19 5.61 13.35
CA PHE A 94 7.95 6.21 14.67
C PHE A 94 7.50 5.19 15.72
N VAL A 95 6.58 4.30 15.39
CA VAL A 95 6.04 3.30 16.33
C VAL A 95 7.12 2.31 16.76
N LEU A 96 7.87 1.76 15.82
CA LEU A 96 8.97 0.83 16.10
C LEU A 96 10.21 1.54 16.64
N GLY A 97 10.36 2.85 16.43
CA GLY A 97 11.49 3.66 16.93
C GLY A 97 11.46 3.87 18.44
N LYS A 98 10.27 3.78 19.04
CA LYS A 98 10.07 3.95 20.48
C LYS A 98 10.46 2.71 21.31
N ARG A 99 10.73 1.57 20.68
CA ARG A 99 11.25 0.38 21.37
C ARG A 99 12.74 0.63 21.66
N GLY A 100 13.04 1.10 22.88
CA GLY A 100 14.41 1.15 23.41
C GLY A 100 15.06 -0.24 23.41
N PRO A 101 16.40 -0.32 23.54
CA PRO A 101 17.11 -1.61 23.49
C PRO A 101 16.49 -2.58 24.49
N ALA A 102 16.08 -3.75 24.01
CA ALA A 102 15.72 -4.85 24.88
C ALA A 102 16.97 -5.18 25.72
N ALA A 103 16.83 -5.03 27.05
CA ALA A 103 17.85 -5.40 28.02
C ALA A 103 18.14 -6.90 27.98
#